data_AF-A0A852M6K4-F1
#
_entry.id   AF-A0A852M6K4-F1
#
_cell.length_a   1.000
_cell.length_b   1.000
_cell.length_c   1.000
_cell.angle_alpha   90.00
_cell.angle_beta   90.00
_cell.angle_gamma   90.00
#
_symmetry.space_group_name_H-M   'P 1'
#
loop_
_entity.id
_entity.type
_entity.pdbx_description
1 polymer ?
#
loop_
_entity_poly.entity_id
_entity_poly.type
_entity_poly.pdbx_seq_one_letter_code
_entity_poly.pdbx_strand_id
1 'polypeptide(L)'
;QVAHNNYLALKDFLRLFPEYAKNDLFLTGESYGGVYIPTLAEWVMQDPSLNLKGIAVGNGLSSYEINDNSLVYFAYYHGLLGTDLWRDLQAFCCSQGKCNFHDNSNLNCTLKMEEMIQIVEESGLNIYNLYAPCDGGVPGSVSYEGEYLITHDLGNSFIRMPVRFSWRQNLFRMPAARKVRMDPPCTNSTAPRTYLNAPAVRKALHISPDAPDWDVCSFEVNRSYKRLFMQMNEQYLKLLG
;
A
#
# COMPACT_ATOMS: atom_id res chain seq x y z
N GLN A 1 -11.17 10.26 -8.31
CA GLN A 1 -10.32 11.47 -8.38
C GLN A 1 -8.91 11.14 -8.87
N VAL A 2 -8.12 10.33 -8.16
CA VAL A 2 -6.74 9.98 -8.58
C VAL A 2 -6.65 9.46 -10.02
N ALA A 3 -7.47 8.46 -10.39
CA ALA A 3 -7.49 7.92 -11.75
C ALA A 3 -7.74 8.99 -12.83
N HIS A 4 -8.72 9.87 -12.61
CA HIS A 4 -9.04 10.96 -13.52
C HIS A 4 -7.89 11.99 -13.61
N ASN A 5 -7.28 12.35 -12.47
CA ASN A 5 -6.13 13.26 -12.48
C ASN A 5 -4.93 12.66 -13.22
N ASN A 6 -4.66 11.37 -13.05
CA ASN A 6 -3.60 10.66 -13.77
C ASN A 6 -3.90 10.58 -15.27
N TYR A 7 -5.16 10.38 -15.66
CA TYR A 7 -5.59 10.45 -17.05
C TYR A 7 -5.34 11.85 -17.65
N LEU A 8 -5.73 12.92 -16.94
CA LEU A 8 -5.46 14.29 -17.38
C LEU A 8 -3.95 14.58 -17.48
N ALA A 9 -3.16 14.09 -16.52
CA ALA A 9 -1.70 14.21 -16.56
C ALA A 9 -1.10 13.47 -17.76
N LEU A 10 -1.61 12.29 -18.12
CA LEU A 10 -1.20 11.56 -19.31
C LEU A 10 -1.56 12.32 -20.60
N LYS A 11 -2.73 12.96 -20.65
CA LYS A 11 -3.12 13.84 -21.76
C LYS A 11 -2.19 15.03 -21.88
N ASP A 12 -1.82 15.64 -20.76
CA ASP A 12 -0.89 16.78 -20.74
C ASP A 12 0.53 16.35 -21.14
N PHE A 13 0.97 15.15 -20.72
CA PHE A 13 2.21 14.55 -21.20
C PHE A 13 2.23 14.43 -22.72
N LEU A 14 1.19 13.87 -23.34
CA LEU A 14 1.14 13.77 -24.82
C LEU A 14 0.91 15.11 -25.53
N ARG A 15 0.41 16.13 -24.83
CA ARG A 15 0.40 17.51 -25.35
C ARG A 15 1.80 18.11 -25.39
N LEU A 16 2.63 17.80 -24.39
CA LEU A 16 4.03 18.25 -24.32
C LEU A 16 4.96 17.42 -25.22
N PHE A 17 4.64 16.13 -25.42
CA PHE A 17 5.40 15.18 -26.22
C PHE A 17 4.52 14.52 -27.29
N PRO A 18 3.99 15.30 -28.27
CA PRO A 18 3.05 14.80 -29.28
C PRO A 18 3.64 13.71 -30.18
N GLU A 19 4.97 13.63 -30.31
CA GLU A 19 5.69 12.59 -31.04
C GLU A 19 5.42 11.17 -30.52
N TYR A 20 5.01 11.01 -29.26
CA TYR A 20 4.70 9.71 -28.66
C TYR A 20 3.23 9.31 -28.77
N ALA A 21 2.35 10.18 -29.28
CA ALA A 21 0.90 9.94 -29.27
C ALA A 21 0.46 8.68 -30.02
N LYS A 22 1.26 8.21 -31.00
CA LYS A 22 0.98 7.00 -31.78
C LYS A 22 1.65 5.74 -31.23
N ASN A 23 2.53 5.87 -30.25
CA ASN A 23 3.26 4.73 -29.71
C ASN A 23 2.32 3.82 -28.92
N ASP A 24 2.72 2.56 -28.80
CA ASP A 24 2.03 1.61 -27.94
C ASP A 24 2.15 2.06 -26.48
N LEU A 25 1.00 2.27 -25.84
CA LEU A 25 0.91 2.72 -24.45
C LEU A 25 0.70 1.51 -23.53
N PHE A 26 1.55 1.39 -22.51
CA PHE A 26 1.41 0.41 -21.44
C PHE A 26 1.30 1.13 -20.10
N LEU A 27 0.32 0.73 -19.26
CA LEU A 27 0.18 1.27 -17.91
C LEU A 27 0.71 0.25 -16.91
N THR A 28 1.71 0.64 -16.11
CA THR A 28 2.36 -0.27 -15.17
C THR A 28 2.40 0.30 -13.76
N GLY A 29 2.33 -0.55 -12.75
CA GLY A 29 2.37 -0.11 -11.35
C GLY A 29 2.62 -1.28 -10.39
N GLU A 30 2.84 -0.94 -9.12
CA GLU A 30 3.19 -1.89 -8.07
C GLU A 30 2.35 -1.63 -6.81
N SER A 31 2.09 -2.67 -6.01
CA SER A 31 1.44 -2.54 -4.69
C SER A 31 0.06 -1.89 -4.82
N TYR A 32 -0.17 -0.69 -4.27
CA TYR A 32 -1.44 0.03 -4.46
C TYR A 32 -1.70 0.44 -5.93
N GLY A 33 -0.69 0.30 -6.80
CA GLY A 33 -0.84 0.27 -8.25
C GLY A 33 -1.88 -0.72 -8.75
N GLY A 34 -2.19 -1.79 -8.00
CA GLY A 34 -3.32 -2.68 -8.27
C GLY A 34 -4.69 -2.01 -8.24
N VAL A 35 -4.81 -0.86 -7.57
CA VAL A 35 -6.00 0.00 -7.62
C VAL A 35 -5.83 1.09 -8.68
N TYR A 36 -4.66 1.75 -8.70
CA TYR A 36 -4.42 2.89 -9.60
C TYR A 36 -4.46 2.51 -11.08
N ILE A 37 -3.83 1.40 -11.46
CA ILE A 37 -3.65 1.03 -12.86
C ILE A 37 -4.97 0.59 -13.50
N PRO A 38 -5.78 -0.32 -12.92
CA PRO A 38 -7.05 -0.68 -13.54
C PRO A 38 -8.04 0.48 -13.59
N THR A 39 -8.08 1.33 -12.55
CA THR A 39 -8.98 2.51 -12.57
C THR A 39 -8.54 3.57 -13.55
N LEU A 40 -7.22 3.78 -13.77
CA LEU A 40 -6.71 4.63 -14.83
C LEU A 40 -6.98 4.04 -16.22
N ALA A 41 -6.80 2.73 -16.38
CA ALA A 41 -7.02 2.04 -17.63
C ALA A 41 -8.48 2.15 -18.11
N GLU A 42 -9.46 2.15 -17.20
CA GLU A 42 -10.86 2.43 -17.56
C GLU A 42 -11.05 3.80 -18.24
N TRP A 43 -10.33 4.85 -17.81
CA TRP A 43 -10.37 6.15 -18.48
C TRP A 43 -9.65 6.11 -19.82
N VAL A 44 -8.48 5.50 -19.85
CA VAL A 44 -7.62 5.46 -21.03
C VAL A 44 -8.26 4.65 -22.17
N MET A 45 -8.89 3.51 -21.87
CA MET A 45 -9.52 2.67 -22.90
C MET A 45 -10.71 3.34 -23.60
N GLN A 46 -11.34 4.33 -22.95
CA GLN A 46 -12.46 5.10 -23.49
C GLN A 46 -12.00 6.27 -24.37
N ASP A 47 -10.72 6.61 -24.34
CA ASP A 47 -10.15 7.69 -25.15
C ASP A 47 -9.45 7.11 -26.39
N PRO A 48 -10.05 7.23 -27.59
CA PRO A 48 -9.49 6.67 -28.83
C PRO A 48 -8.19 7.37 -29.28
N SER A 49 -7.83 8.51 -28.67
CA SER A 49 -6.54 9.16 -28.93
C SER A 49 -5.37 8.52 -28.19
N LEU A 50 -5.63 7.58 -27.27
CA LEU A 50 -4.62 6.87 -26.50
C LEU A 50 -4.51 5.41 -26.98
N ASN A 51 -3.34 5.02 -27.48
CA ASN A 51 -3.11 3.69 -28.04
C ASN A 51 -2.75 2.65 -26.96
N LEU A 52 -3.67 2.40 -26.03
CA LEU A 52 -3.48 1.43 -24.94
C LEU A 52 -3.33 0.00 -25.49
N LYS A 53 -2.22 -0.65 -25.16
CA LYS A 53 -1.92 -2.05 -25.55
C LYS A 53 -1.95 -3.03 -24.39
N GLY A 54 -1.77 -2.56 -23.17
CA GLY A 54 -1.82 -3.46 -22.03
C GLY A 54 -1.54 -2.79 -20.71
N ILE A 55 -1.75 -3.56 -19.65
CA ILE A 55 -1.42 -3.16 -18.29
C ILE A 55 -0.59 -4.26 -17.61
N ALA A 56 0.27 -3.87 -16.68
CA ALA A 56 0.98 -4.81 -15.81
C ALA A 56 0.99 -4.30 -14.37
N VAL A 57 0.71 -5.19 -13.42
CA VAL A 57 0.71 -4.86 -11.99
C VAL A 57 1.56 -5.87 -11.22
N GLY A 58 2.62 -5.39 -10.59
CA GLY A 58 3.49 -6.20 -9.71
C GLY A 58 2.97 -6.20 -8.28
N ASN A 59 2.83 -7.38 -7.66
CA ASN A 59 2.43 -7.56 -6.25
C ASN A 59 1.26 -6.63 -5.84
N GLY A 60 0.24 -6.53 -6.70
CA GLY A 60 -0.79 -5.51 -6.60
C GLY A 60 -1.89 -5.82 -5.59
N LEU A 61 -2.42 -4.77 -4.96
CA LEU A 61 -3.65 -4.87 -4.18
C LEU A 61 -4.88 -4.87 -5.11
N SER A 62 -5.40 -6.07 -5.38
CA SER A 62 -6.59 -6.27 -6.23
C SER A 62 -7.86 -6.59 -5.44
N SER A 63 -7.74 -7.15 -4.24
CA SER A 63 -8.85 -7.39 -3.32
C SER A 63 -8.32 -7.44 -1.89
N TYR A 64 -8.88 -6.63 -1.00
CA TYR A 64 -8.46 -6.61 0.40
C TYR A 64 -8.80 -7.93 1.10
N GLU A 65 -9.98 -8.50 0.82
CA GLU A 65 -10.39 -9.76 1.42
C GLU A 65 -9.46 -10.92 1.01
N ILE A 66 -9.15 -11.01 -0.28
CA ILE A 66 -8.26 -12.07 -0.78
C ILE A 66 -6.84 -11.85 -0.23
N ASN A 67 -6.36 -10.61 -0.22
CA ASN A 67 -5.06 -10.25 0.37
C ASN A 67 -4.97 -10.67 1.85
N ASP A 68 -5.91 -10.20 2.68
CA ASP A 68 -5.92 -10.48 4.11
C ASP A 68 -6.05 -11.98 4.39
N ASN A 69 -6.97 -12.67 3.71
CA ASN A 69 -7.17 -14.11 3.89
C ASN A 69 -5.91 -14.92 3.51
N SER A 70 -5.34 -14.64 2.34
CA SER A 70 -4.17 -15.37 1.83
C SER A 70 -2.92 -15.13 2.67
N LEU A 71 -2.76 -13.95 3.25
CA LEU A 71 -1.62 -13.62 4.12
C LEU A 71 -1.58 -14.51 5.37
N VAL A 72 -2.74 -14.85 5.97
CA VAL A 72 -2.78 -15.73 7.14
C VAL A 72 -2.33 -17.15 6.81
N TYR A 73 -2.79 -17.68 5.67
CA TYR A 73 -2.33 -18.97 5.17
C TYR A 73 -0.84 -18.94 4.82
N PHE A 74 -0.38 -17.87 4.14
CA PHE A 74 1.03 -17.65 3.82
C PHE A 74 1.87 -17.72 5.10
N ALA A 75 1.49 -16.97 6.14
CA ALA A 75 2.23 -16.92 7.40
C ALA A 75 2.35 -18.30 8.06
N TYR A 76 1.27 -19.09 8.09
CA TYR A 76 1.36 -20.45 8.65
C TYR A 76 2.26 -21.36 7.82
N TYR A 77 2.03 -21.46 6.51
CA TYR A 77 2.77 -22.40 5.66
C TYR A 77 4.21 -21.98 5.34
N HIS A 78 4.58 -20.75 5.67
CA HIS A 78 5.97 -20.27 5.65
C HIS A 78 6.64 -20.33 7.03
N GLY A 79 6.02 -21.00 8.01
CA GLY A 79 6.63 -21.30 9.31
C GLY A 79 6.65 -20.13 10.29
N LEU A 80 5.82 -19.10 10.09
CA LEU A 80 5.74 -17.95 10.99
C LEU A 80 4.79 -18.20 12.15
N LEU A 81 3.75 -19.00 11.95
CA LEU A 81 2.73 -19.28 12.96
C LEU A 81 2.91 -20.69 13.52
N GLY A 82 2.91 -20.82 14.85
CA GLY A 82 2.93 -22.12 15.52
C GLY A 82 1.61 -22.89 15.32
N THR A 83 1.68 -24.22 15.45
CA THR A 83 0.51 -25.11 15.26
C THR A 83 -0.65 -24.80 16.20
N ASP A 84 -0.37 -24.35 17.43
CA ASP A 84 -1.42 -23.96 18.38
C ASP A 84 -2.18 -22.71 17.92
N LEU A 85 -1.48 -21.65 17.51
CA LEU A 85 -2.09 -20.44 16.97
C LEU A 85 -2.88 -20.75 15.69
N TRP A 86 -2.34 -21.60 14.81
CA TRP A 86 -3.05 -22.02 13.60
C TRP A 86 -4.34 -22.79 13.90
N ARG A 87 -4.30 -23.72 14.86
CA ARG A 87 -5.49 -24.46 15.31
C ARG A 87 -6.56 -23.51 15.85
N ASP A 88 -6.17 -22.52 16.64
CA ASP A 88 -7.09 -21.53 17.21
C ASP A 88 -7.69 -20.64 16.11
N LEU A 89 -6.87 -20.16 15.16
CA LEU A 89 -7.34 -19.42 13.98
C LEU A 89 -8.36 -20.25 13.18
N GLN A 90 -8.09 -21.53 12.94
CA GLN A 90 -9.03 -22.43 12.27
C GLN A 90 -10.33 -22.61 13.07
N ALA A 91 -10.24 -22.78 14.38
CA ALA A 91 -11.39 -23.01 15.24
C ALA A 91 -12.30 -21.78 15.36
N PHE A 92 -11.74 -20.57 15.38
CA PHE A 92 -12.50 -19.35 15.64
C PHE A 92 -12.84 -18.54 14.39
N CYS A 93 -12.00 -18.59 13.36
CA CYS A 93 -12.17 -17.79 12.15
C CYS A 93 -12.78 -18.54 10.96
N CYS A 94 -12.90 -19.87 11.05
CA CYS A 94 -13.32 -20.70 9.93
C CYS A 94 -14.59 -21.51 10.22
N SER A 95 -15.38 -21.72 9.18
CA SER A 95 -16.59 -22.55 9.22
C SER A 95 -16.75 -23.27 7.89
N GLN A 96 -17.05 -24.58 7.96
CA GLN A 96 -17.30 -25.42 6.77
C GLN A 96 -16.17 -25.36 5.72
N GLY A 97 -14.91 -25.31 6.17
CA GLY A 97 -13.74 -25.27 5.29
C GLY A 97 -13.47 -23.91 4.63
N LYS A 98 -14.21 -22.86 4.99
CA LYS A 98 -13.95 -21.48 4.58
C LYS A 98 -13.53 -20.63 5.77
N CYS A 99 -12.45 -19.88 5.63
CA CYS A 99 -11.97 -18.96 6.65
C CYS A 99 -12.30 -17.53 6.27
N ASN A 100 -12.71 -16.73 7.26
CA ASN A 100 -12.79 -15.28 7.15
C ASN A 100 -11.78 -14.67 8.14
N PHE A 101 -10.70 -14.13 7.59
CA PHE A 101 -9.65 -13.38 8.30
C PHE A 101 -9.70 -11.88 7.98
N HIS A 102 -10.72 -11.43 7.25
CA HIS A 102 -10.86 -10.04 6.80
C HIS A 102 -11.75 -9.21 7.73
N ASP A 103 -12.96 -9.69 8.03
CA ASP A 103 -13.98 -8.94 8.80
C ASP A 103 -14.84 -9.82 9.71
N ASN A 104 -14.25 -10.90 10.21
CA ASN A 104 -14.93 -11.82 11.10
C ASN A 104 -15.31 -11.15 12.44
N SER A 105 -16.58 -11.26 12.82
CA SER A 105 -17.13 -10.65 14.04
C SER A 105 -16.88 -11.46 15.31
N ASN A 106 -16.31 -12.67 15.22
CA ASN A 106 -15.97 -13.47 16.38
C ASN A 106 -14.80 -12.84 17.16
N LEU A 107 -15.04 -12.52 18.43
CA LEU A 107 -14.03 -11.92 19.30
C LEU A 107 -12.78 -12.79 19.46
N ASN A 108 -12.93 -14.11 19.57
CA ASN A 108 -11.79 -15.02 19.69
C ASN A 108 -10.96 -15.05 18.39
N CYS A 109 -11.62 -14.93 17.23
CA CYS A 109 -10.92 -14.77 15.96
C CYS A 109 -10.15 -13.44 15.95
N THR A 110 -10.79 -12.34 16.38
CA THR A 110 -10.14 -11.02 16.45
C THR A 110 -8.87 -11.05 17.30
N LEU A 111 -8.92 -11.67 18.47
CA LEU A 111 -7.77 -11.79 19.38
C LEU A 111 -6.62 -12.63 18.78
N LYS A 112 -6.95 -13.73 18.09
CA LYS A 112 -5.93 -14.57 17.43
C LYS A 112 -5.35 -13.93 16.17
N MET A 113 -6.16 -13.17 15.45
CA MET A 113 -5.70 -12.35 14.34
C MET A 113 -4.76 -11.24 14.81
N GLU A 114 -4.99 -10.64 15.98
CA GLU A 114 -4.06 -9.65 16.56
C GLU A 114 -2.67 -10.28 16.84
N GLU A 115 -2.63 -11.47 17.43
CA GLU A 115 -1.37 -12.22 17.64
C GLU A 115 -0.66 -12.51 16.31
N MET A 116 -1.40 -12.96 15.29
CA MET A 116 -0.85 -13.21 13.95
C MET A 116 -0.30 -11.93 13.30
N ILE A 117 -1.04 -10.83 13.39
CA ILE A 117 -0.64 -9.53 12.84
C ILE A 117 0.63 -9.03 13.53
N GLN A 118 0.75 -9.16 14.85
CA GLN A 118 1.97 -8.80 15.58
C GLN A 118 3.18 -9.60 15.07
N ILE A 119 3.01 -10.91 14.83
CA ILE A 119 4.07 -11.75 14.27
C ILE A 119 4.47 -11.27 12.88
N VAL A 120 3.52 -11.03 11.98
CA VAL A 120 3.83 -10.74 10.57
C VAL A 120 4.30 -9.30 10.35
N GLU A 121 3.73 -8.32 11.06
CA GLU A 121 3.93 -6.89 10.78
C GLU A 121 4.76 -6.16 11.84
N GLU A 122 4.91 -6.69 13.06
CA GLU A 122 5.47 -5.93 14.20
C GLU A 122 6.61 -6.66 14.95
N SER A 123 7.02 -7.84 14.48
CA SER A 123 8.08 -8.65 15.11
C SER A 123 9.48 -8.39 14.54
N GLY A 124 9.60 -7.49 13.56
CA GLY A 124 10.84 -7.24 12.82
C GLY A 124 11.04 -8.13 11.59
N LEU A 125 10.03 -8.92 11.20
CA LEU A 125 10.00 -9.57 9.89
C LEU A 125 9.81 -8.54 8.78
N ASN A 126 10.49 -8.75 7.66
CA ASN A 126 10.33 -7.91 6.48
C ASN A 126 9.11 -8.38 5.66
N ILE A 127 7.99 -7.65 5.78
CA ILE A 127 6.75 -7.96 5.06
C ILE A 127 6.89 -7.90 3.53
N TYR A 128 7.86 -7.16 3.01
CA TYR A 128 8.13 -7.08 1.57
C TYR A 128 9.00 -8.24 1.06
N ASN A 129 9.81 -8.84 1.93
CA ASN A 129 10.61 -10.00 1.61
C ASN A 129 10.95 -10.79 2.88
N LEU A 130 10.21 -11.88 3.11
CA LEU A 130 10.30 -12.68 4.33
C LEU A 130 11.74 -13.15 4.66
N TYR A 131 12.57 -13.35 3.64
CA TYR A 131 13.92 -13.91 3.80
C TYR A 131 15.02 -12.84 3.82
N ALA A 132 14.65 -11.56 3.67
CA ALA A 132 15.57 -10.44 3.76
C ALA A 132 15.60 -9.86 5.18
N PRO A 133 16.69 -9.16 5.56
CA PRO A 133 16.69 -8.38 6.79
C PRO A 133 15.64 -7.26 6.73
N CYS A 134 15.17 -6.84 7.91
CA CYS A 134 14.36 -5.63 8.06
C CYS A 134 15.27 -4.43 8.32
N ASP A 135 15.31 -3.47 7.38
CA ASP A 135 16.04 -2.23 7.59
C ASP A 135 15.42 -1.43 8.76
N GLY A 136 16.26 -0.94 9.66
CA GLY A 136 15.82 -0.29 10.90
C GLY A 136 15.70 -1.21 12.12
N GLY A 137 15.97 -2.51 11.97
CA GLY A 137 16.02 -3.47 13.08
C GLY A 137 14.67 -4.14 13.34
N VAL A 138 14.29 -4.33 14.61
CA VAL A 138 12.97 -4.81 15.03
C VAL A 138 12.17 -3.59 15.50
N PRO A 139 11.38 -2.91 14.64
CA PRO A 139 10.55 -1.82 15.08
C PRO A 139 9.17 -2.36 15.45
N GLY A 140 8.56 -1.79 16.48
CA GLY A 140 7.10 -1.85 16.60
C GLY A 140 6.45 -1.07 15.45
N SER A 141 5.14 -0.82 15.54
CA SER A 141 4.40 -0.07 14.50
C SER A 141 4.87 1.36 14.22
N VAL A 142 5.82 1.89 15.01
CA VAL A 142 6.36 3.25 14.93
C VAL A 142 7.84 3.27 15.32
N SER A 143 8.61 4.15 14.68
CA SER A 143 10.00 4.46 15.02
C SER A 143 10.22 5.96 15.20
N TYR A 144 11.39 6.36 15.71
CA TYR A 144 11.75 7.75 15.96
C TYR A 144 13.07 8.10 15.29
N GLU A 145 13.12 9.27 14.65
CA GLU A 145 14.34 9.84 14.08
C GLU A 145 14.39 11.33 14.40
N GLY A 146 15.20 11.71 15.39
CA GLY A 146 15.21 13.08 15.92
C GLY A 146 13.84 13.48 16.46
N GLU A 147 13.25 14.54 15.89
CA GLU A 147 11.90 15.02 16.24
C GLU A 147 10.77 14.30 15.49
N TYR A 148 11.11 13.45 14.51
CA TYR A 148 10.11 12.78 13.69
C TYR A 148 9.62 11.48 14.34
N LEU A 149 8.30 11.34 14.39
CA LEU A 149 7.63 10.05 14.57
C LEU A 149 7.43 9.43 13.18
N ILE A 150 7.96 8.23 12.95
CA ILE A 150 7.86 7.55 11.66
C ILE A 150 6.87 6.39 11.80
N THR A 151 5.75 6.46 11.11
CA THR A 151 4.81 5.35 10.99
C THR A 151 5.12 4.49 9.77
N HIS A 152 4.94 3.19 9.92
CA HIS A 152 5.13 2.22 8.84
C HIS A 152 3.82 1.61 8.33
N ASP A 153 2.67 1.99 8.91
CA ASP A 153 1.37 1.48 8.48
C ASP A 153 0.86 2.27 7.26
N LEU A 154 0.97 1.66 6.08
CA LEU A 154 0.45 2.22 4.83
C LEU A 154 -1.08 2.12 4.69
N GLY A 155 -1.76 1.46 5.63
CA GLY A 155 -3.21 1.47 5.68
C GLY A 155 -3.90 0.40 4.83
N ASN A 156 -3.19 -0.61 4.33
CA ASN A 156 -3.68 -1.50 3.28
C ASN A 156 -3.98 -2.94 3.73
N SER A 157 -3.31 -3.43 4.77
CA SER A 157 -3.61 -4.75 5.37
C SER A 157 -4.68 -4.61 6.46
N PHE A 158 -5.53 -5.64 6.58
CA PHE A 158 -6.45 -5.85 7.70
C PHE A 158 -7.30 -4.62 8.05
N ILE A 159 -7.77 -3.90 7.04
CA ILE A 159 -8.37 -2.57 7.25
C ILE A 159 -9.71 -2.61 8.00
N ARG A 160 -10.36 -3.78 8.02
CA ARG A 160 -11.63 -4.02 8.73
C ARG A 160 -11.43 -4.57 10.15
N MET A 161 -10.19 -4.85 10.55
CA MET A 161 -9.90 -5.28 11.92
C MET A 161 -10.09 -4.12 12.92
N PRO A 162 -10.94 -4.28 13.96
CA PRO A 162 -11.27 -3.20 14.89
C PRO A 162 -10.06 -2.57 15.60
N VAL A 163 -9.07 -3.40 15.96
CA VAL A 163 -7.85 -2.97 16.66
C VAL A 163 -7.01 -2.07 15.74
N ARG A 164 -6.76 -2.50 14.50
CA ARG A 164 -6.03 -1.71 13.48
C ARG A 164 -6.74 -0.38 13.18
N PHE A 165 -8.06 -0.42 13.03
CA PHE A 165 -8.84 0.80 12.80
C PHE A 165 -8.67 1.80 13.96
N SER A 166 -8.80 1.32 15.20
CA SER A 166 -8.68 2.16 16.39
C SER A 166 -7.28 2.76 16.53
N TRP A 167 -6.24 1.97 16.28
CA TRP A 167 -4.85 2.44 16.29
C TRP A 167 -4.62 3.56 15.26
N ARG A 168 -5.08 3.38 14.01
CA ARG A 168 -4.97 4.41 12.95
C ARG A 168 -5.70 5.70 13.33
N GLN A 169 -6.91 5.58 13.90
CA GLN A 169 -7.67 6.75 14.37
C GLN A 169 -6.92 7.52 15.47
N ASN A 170 -6.28 6.82 16.40
CA ASN A 170 -5.47 7.45 17.44
C ASN A 170 -4.22 8.13 16.88
N LEU A 171 -3.52 7.49 15.94
CA LEU A 171 -2.39 8.09 15.24
C LEU A 171 -2.80 9.37 14.52
N PHE A 172 -3.94 9.35 13.83
CA PHE A 172 -4.48 10.53 13.13
C PHE A 172 -5.00 11.63 14.07
N ARG A 173 -5.19 11.35 15.36
CA ARG A 173 -5.59 12.33 16.38
C ARG A 173 -4.41 12.88 17.18
N MET A 174 -3.18 12.43 16.92
CA MET A 174 -2.01 12.95 17.62
C MET A 174 -1.85 14.47 17.38
N PRO A 175 -1.43 15.24 18.39
CA PRO A 175 -1.26 16.68 18.27
C PRO A 175 -0.28 17.06 17.16
N ALA A 176 -0.59 18.13 16.41
CA ALA A 176 0.24 18.68 15.32
C ALA A 176 1.66 19.12 15.73
N ALA A 177 1.97 19.13 17.04
CA ALA A 177 3.29 19.46 17.57
C ALA A 177 4.36 18.39 17.28
N ARG A 178 3.99 17.16 16.89
CA ARG A 178 4.93 16.13 16.44
C ARG A 178 4.97 16.08 14.92
N LYS A 179 6.16 16.20 14.33
CA LYS A 179 6.35 15.97 12.89
C LYS A 179 6.19 14.47 12.62
N VAL A 180 5.17 14.10 11.85
CA VAL A 180 4.92 12.70 11.49
C VAL A 180 5.38 12.46 10.07
N ARG A 181 6.20 11.42 9.89
CA ARG A 181 6.64 10.93 8.59
C ARG A 181 6.10 9.52 8.39
N MET A 182 5.99 9.12 7.13
CA MET A 182 5.61 7.77 6.76
C MET A 182 6.71 7.18 5.90
N ASP A 183 7.21 6.02 6.30
CA ASP A 183 8.17 5.23 5.52
C ASP A 183 7.60 3.82 5.36
N PRO A 184 7.75 3.17 4.20
CA PRO A 184 7.38 1.76 4.05
C PRO A 184 8.09 0.88 5.11
N PRO A 185 7.41 -0.14 5.66
CA PRO A 185 7.98 -1.02 6.68
C PRO A 185 9.26 -1.70 6.18
N CYS A 186 10.25 -1.83 7.06
CA CYS A 186 11.52 -2.51 6.76
C CYS A 186 12.28 -1.94 5.55
N THR A 187 12.18 -0.64 5.30
CA THR A 187 12.93 0.05 4.24
C THR A 187 13.77 1.20 4.78
N ASN A 188 14.96 1.40 4.22
CA ASN A 188 15.79 2.57 4.49
C ASN A 188 15.59 3.66 3.42
N SER A 189 14.81 4.70 3.75
CA SER A 189 14.57 5.83 2.85
C SER A 189 15.67 6.89 2.86
N THR A 190 16.73 6.75 3.68
CA THR A 190 17.77 7.77 3.86
C THR A 190 18.49 8.12 2.56
N ALA A 191 18.92 7.10 1.80
CA ALA A 191 19.67 7.31 0.56
C ALA A 191 18.83 8.07 -0.51
N PRO A 192 17.61 7.62 -0.88
CA PRO A 192 16.81 8.37 -1.85
C PRO A 192 16.41 9.76 -1.32
N ARG A 193 16.09 9.92 -0.03
CA ARG A 193 15.75 11.23 0.55
C ARG A 193 16.93 12.20 0.48
N THR A 194 18.13 11.74 0.82
CA THR A 194 19.34 12.56 0.77
C THR A 194 19.63 13.01 -0.66
N TYR A 195 19.52 12.09 -1.62
CA TYR A 195 19.76 12.39 -3.03
C TYR A 195 18.72 13.36 -3.61
N LEU A 196 17.43 13.07 -3.45
CA LEU A 196 16.35 13.85 -4.08
C LEU A 196 16.13 15.22 -3.42
N ASN A 197 16.55 15.41 -2.17
CA ASN A 197 16.52 16.72 -1.52
C ASN A 197 17.79 17.56 -1.71
N ALA A 198 18.85 17.01 -2.32
CA ALA A 198 20.05 17.78 -2.60
C ALA A 198 19.70 18.97 -3.53
N PRO A 199 20.12 20.22 -3.22
CA PRO A 199 19.74 21.40 -4.00
C PRO A 199 20.11 21.30 -5.49
N ALA A 200 21.27 20.69 -5.78
CA ALA A 200 21.71 20.46 -7.15
C ALA A 200 20.79 19.48 -7.91
N VAL A 201 20.32 18.42 -7.24
CA VAL A 201 19.42 17.42 -7.83
C VAL A 201 18.02 18.03 -8.04
N ARG A 202 17.48 18.74 -7.05
CA ARG A 202 16.21 19.47 -7.20
C ARG A 202 16.23 20.45 -8.36
N LYS A 203 17.33 21.21 -8.50
CA LYS A 203 17.52 22.12 -9.64
C LYS A 203 17.60 21.37 -10.97
N ALA A 204 18.34 20.26 -11.03
CA ALA A 204 18.49 19.45 -12.23
C ALA A 204 17.18 18.79 -12.68
N LEU A 205 16.31 18.42 -11.73
CA LEU A 205 14.98 17.87 -11.98
C LEU A 205 13.90 18.95 -12.16
N HIS A 206 14.29 20.23 -12.23
CA HIS A 206 13.39 21.37 -12.40
C HIS A 206 12.31 21.48 -11.31
N ILE A 207 12.62 21.07 -10.09
CA ILE A 207 11.70 21.17 -8.95
C ILE A 207 11.62 22.63 -8.48
N SER A 208 10.39 23.11 -8.27
CA SER A 208 10.16 24.46 -7.73
C SER A 208 10.87 24.67 -6.39
N PRO A 209 11.49 25.84 -6.15
CA PRO A 209 12.02 26.22 -4.84
C PRO A 209 10.96 26.21 -3.73
N ASP A 210 9.68 26.42 -4.07
CA ASP A 210 8.57 26.45 -3.13
C ASP A 210 8.00 25.06 -2.80
N ALA A 211 8.43 24.02 -3.52
CA ALA A 211 7.97 22.66 -3.25
C ALA A 211 8.56 22.16 -1.92
N PRO A 212 7.80 21.39 -1.11
CA PRO A 212 8.31 20.83 0.14
C PRO A 212 9.47 19.86 -0.09
N ASP A 213 10.12 19.47 0.99
CA ASP A 213 11.08 18.36 0.95
C ASP A 213 10.41 17.08 0.45
N TRP A 214 11.18 16.31 -0.31
CA TRP A 214 10.75 15.03 -0.84
C TRP A 214 10.86 13.95 0.23
N ASP A 215 9.81 13.14 0.34
CA ASP A 215 9.75 11.92 1.14
C ASP A 215 9.21 10.77 0.27
N VAL A 216 9.59 9.53 0.61
CA VAL A 216 9.12 8.31 -0.09
C VAL A 216 7.60 8.18 -0.01
N CYS A 217 7.00 8.49 1.14
CA CYS A 217 5.56 8.45 1.35
C CYS A 217 5.10 9.72 2.08
N SER A 218 3.96 10.25 1.67
CA SER A 218 3.33 11.39 2.36
C SER A 218 2.30 10.89 3.37
N PHE A 219 2.57 11.12 4.66
CA PHE A 219 1.64 10.81 5.74
C PHE A 219 0.29 11.52 5.56
N GLU A 220 0.30 12.80 5.19
CA GLU A 220 -0.93 13.58 5.01
C GLU A 220 -1.80 13.07 3.86
N VAL A 221 -1.17 12.67 2.75
CA VAL A 221 -1.89 12.03 1.63
C VAL A 221 -2.50 10.72 2.09
N ASN A 222 -1.73 9.85 2.76
CA ASN A 222 -2.22 8.55 3.23
C ASN A 222 -3.37 8.68 4.24
N ARG A 223 -3.22 9.57 5.22
CA ARG A 223 -4.22 9.89 6.25
C ARG A 223 -5.52 10.40 5.64
N SER A 224 -5.43 11.25 4.62
CA SER A 224 -6.60 11.85 3.96
C SER A 224 -7.18 10.96 2.86
N TYR A 225 -6.53 9.83 2.56
CA TYR A 225 -6.90 8.97 1.44
C TYR A 225 -8.18 8.19 1.72
N LYS A 226 -9.18 8.34 0.84
CA LYS A 226 -10.43 7.58 0.89
C LYS A 226 -10.38 6.39 -0.07
N ARG A 227 -10.42 5.18 0.50
CA ARG A 227 -10.50 3.91 -0.24
C ARG A 227 -11.95 3.67 -0.63
N LEU A 228 -12.23 3.64 -1.94
CA LEU A 228 -13.58 3.47 -2.48
C LEU A 228 -13.84 2.03 -2.97
N PHE A 229 -12.80 1.38 -3.49
CA PHE A 229 -12.87 0.03 -4.02
C PHE A 229 -12.23 -0.94 -3.03
N MET A 230 -13.00 -1.94 -2.61
CA MET A 230 -12.52 -3.05 -1.77
C MET A 230 -12.05 -4.26 -2.59
N GLN A 231 -12.40 -4.27 -3.88
CA GLN A 231 -12.00 -5.27 -4.86
C GLN A 231 -11.99 -4.60 -6.23
N MET A 232 -11.14 -5.10 -7.12
CA MET A 232 -10.88 -4.53 -8.44
C MET A 232 -11.44 -5.39 -9.59
N ASN A 233 -12.18 -6.46 -9.27
CA ASN A 233 -12.66 -7.45 -10.25
C ASN A 233 -13.44 -6.79 -11.39
N GLU A 234 -14.32 -5.84 -11.09
CA GLU A 234 -15.10 -5.12 -12.10
C GLU A 234 -14.22 -4.31 -13.05
N GLN A 235 -13.21 -3.62 -12.50
CA GLN A 235 -12.27 -2.81 -13.29
C GLN A 235 -11.46 -3.71 -14.22
N TYR A 236 -10.95 -4.84 -13.71
CA TYR A 236 -10.21 -5.79 -14.52
C TYR A 236 -11.09 -6.44 -15.61
N LEU A 237 -12.32 -6.83 -15.30
CA LEU A 237 -13.23 -7.44 -16.28
C LEU A 237 -13.57 -6.49 -17.43
N LYS A 238 -13.78 -5.19 -17.16
CA LYS A 238 -14.00 -4.20 -18.22
C LYS A 238 -12.85 -4.10 -19.23
N LEU A 239 -11.61 -4.36 -18.79
CA LEU A 239 -10.44 -4.31 -19.65
C LEU A 239 -10.29 -5.53 -20.56
N LEU A 240 -11.02 -6.63 -20.27
CA LEU A 240 -10.92 -7.89 -21.00
C LEU A 240 -11.92 -8.04 -22.16
N GLY A 241 -12.93 -7.16 -22.25
CA GLY A 241 -13.98 -7.20 -23.28
C GLY A 241 -15.19 -8.02 -22.85
#